data_AF-A0A942F2E2-F1
#
_entry.id   AF-A0A942F2E2-F1
#
_cell.length_a   1.000
_cell.length_b   1.000
_cell.length_c   1.000
_cell.angle_alpha   90.00
_cell.angle_beta   90.00
_cell.angle_gamma   90.00
#
_symmetry.space_group_name_H-M   'P 1'
#
loop_
_entity.id
_entity.type
_entity.pdbx_description
1 polymer ?
#
loop_
_entity_poly.entity_id
_entity_poly.type
_entity_poly.pdbx_seq_one_letter_code
_entity_poly.pdbx_strand_id
1 'polypeptide(L)'
;MRKFKPGFWFLVCWILLSLSTGIWQYFNAPPTGIHQGAQTDRACIAWNYYDQSMNFFKPRVMETRLNDGIAGMEFPVVNYSVALLYKIFGPHDIIYRMVVFLIVSAGVYAVFLLSGFFMQRFLSRILLVFSWYLSPIFLYYSFSFLPDTSALSFSMIATYFFIKYLFGIHEKKSIAFYFLFISLAGLIKITFLIIHITCFSILFLLRFKPTLIAINKQVTPSQLISVFIPVVPVFSWYFYAAKLTEHTGNTHFLQQINPAKNLHDAGDYMLYAYNTWSNSIYVQFGFISIIVLYIITWIGKRKENPLLATLSALCFGGAVACYFLFQFQFLYHDYYYLIFFPALFLMFLFMQQVYLEGKKIIMGILPFLFLIGFYIFPFLSLSHARYMLKERFRPDSYYFQEAFPEQKHYHNIADVINKFVPKGERIISAFDPTPNTSLYFMRRQGIRIAGDFSPKLTADIILDTKYKYLLINDEKKWNSGYADTLNLESKLIYSGGPLRLYRLNY
;
A
#
# COMPACT_ATOMS: atom_id res chain seq x y z
N MET A 1 31.74 -15.64 -26.56
CA MET A 1 30.88 -14.51 -26.18
C MET A 1 29.78 -14.99 -25.23
N ARG A 2 29.70 -14.50 -23.99
CA ARG A 2 28.61 -14.88 -23.06
C ARG A 2 27.27 -14.36 -23.61
N LYS A 3 26.23 -15.22 -23.72
CA LYS A 3 24.88 -14.81 -24.13
C LYS A 3 24.36 -13.71 -23.18
N PHE A 4 23.84 -12.61 -23.74
CA PHE A 4 23.25 -11.52 -22.97
C PHE A 4 22.09 -12.05 -22.11
N LYS A 5 22.19 -11.90 -20.79
CA LYS A 5 21.18 -12.34 -19.81
C LYS A 5 20.39 -11.11 -19.32
N PRO A 6 19.27 -10.73 -19.97
CA PRO A 6 18.54 -9.50 -19.63
C PRO A 6 18.07 -9.47 -18.17
N GLY A 7 17.71 -10.62 -17.61
CA GLY A 7 17.30 -10.71 -16.20
C GLY A 7 18.41 -10.35 -15.22
N PHE A 8 19.65 -10.79 -15.47
CA PHE A 8 20.79 -10.46 -14.60
C PHE A 8 21.08 -8.96 -14.64
N TRP A 9 21.16 -8.39 -15.83
CA TRP A 9 21.42 -6.95 -15.99
C TRP A 9 20.29 -6.09 -15.45
N PHE A 10 19.04 -6.54 -15.54
CA PHE A 10 17.92 -5.88 -14.86
C PHE A 10 18.15 -5.81 -13.34
N LEU A 11 18.57 -6.89 -12.70
CA LEU A 11 18.83 -6.90 -11.25
C LEU A 11 19.95 -5.93 -10.87
N VAL A 12 21.01 -5.85 -11.68
CA VAL A 12 22.07 -4.85 -11.50
C VAL A 12 21.50 -3.43 -11.59
N CYS A 13 20.73 -3.13 -12.64
CA CYS A 13 20.08 -1.82 -12.80
C CYS A 13 19.10 -1.51 -11.67
N TRP A 14 18.36 -2.50 -11.18
CA TRP A 14 17.41 -2.36 -10.08
C TRP A 14 18.11 -2.01 -8.75
N ILE A 15 19.22 -2.69 -8.45
CA ILE A 15 20.04 -2.38 -7.27
C ILE A 15 20.61 -0.97 -7.38
N LEU A 16 21.20 -0.61 -8.53
CA LEU A 16 21.75 0.73 -8.75
C LEU A 16 20.67 1.82 -8.63
N LEU A 17 19.48 1.59 -9.19
CA LEU A 17 18.35 2.50 -9.06
C LEU A 17 17.96 2.66 -7.60
N SER A 18 17.76 1.56 -6.87
CA SER A 18 17.38 1.55 -5.46
C SER A 18 18.41 2.25 -4.56
N LEU A 19 19.70 2.12 -4.88
CA LEU A 19 20.75 2.86 -4.19
C LEU A 19 20.67 4.36 -4.51
N SER A 20 20.46 4.71 -5.78
CA SER A 20 20.36 6.09 -6.24
C SER A 20 19.14 6.85 -5.69
N THR A 21 18.03 6.16 -5.41
CA THR A 21 16.84 6.79 -4.84
C THR A 21 17.06 7.22 -3.39
N GLY A 22 17.99 6.57 -2.67
CA GLY A 22 18.28 6.84 -1.27
C GLY A 22 17.32 6.17 -0.29
N ILE A 23 16.44 5.26 -0.75
CA ILE A 23 15.49 4.54 0.14
C ILE A 23 16.20 3.81 1.27
N TRP A 24 17.45 3.39 1.06
CA TRP A 24 18.22 2.62 2.03
C TRP A 24 18.46 3.37 3.35
N GLN A 25 18.43 4.69 3.32
CA GLN A 25 18.59 5.55 4.51
C GLN A 25 17.43 5.38 5.50
N TYR A 26 16.28 4.92 5.02
CA TYR A 26 15.03 4.84 5.79
C TYR A 26 14.60 3.41 6.11
N PHE A 27 15.40 2.39 5.77
CA PHE A 27 15.06 0.99 6.08
C PHE A 27 14.96 0.70 7.58
N ASN A 28 15.70 1.41 8.42
CA ASN A 28 15.60 1.26 9.88
C ASN A 28 14.58 2.21 10.51
N ALA A 29 13.91 3.06 9.73
CA ALA A 29 12.94 4.00 10.28
C ALA A 29 11.72 3.23 10.81
N PRO A 30 11.18 3.57 12.00
CA PRO A 30 9.90 3.04 12.45
C PRO A 30 8.76 3.50 11.53
N PRO A 31 7.50 3.11 11.78
CA PRO A 31 6.35 3.77 11.16
C PRO A 31 6.45 5.30 11.37
N THR A 32 6.62 6.05 10.29
CA THR A 32 6.81 7.52 10.31
C THR A 32 6.48 8.14 8.95
N GLY A 33 6.37 9.46 8.93
CA GLY A 33 5.96 10.25 7.78
C GLY A 33 4.46 10.14 7.53
N ILE A 34 4.06 10.36 6.28
CA ILE A 34 2.64 10.36 5.90
C ILE A 34 1.91 9.04 6.24
N HIS A 35 0.67 9.15 6.70
CA HIS A 35 -0.18 8.04 7.19
C HIS A 35 0.50 7.15 8.23
N GLN A 36 1.28 7.73 9.13
CA GLN A 36 1.93 6.98 10.20
C GLN A 36 0.95 6.10 10.99
N GLY A 37 -0.24 6.61 11.34
CA GLY A 37 -1.26 5.81 12.04
C GLY A 37 -1.59 4.51 11.30
N ALA A 38 -1.87 4.59 10.00
CA ALA A 38 -2.16 3.42 9.18
C ALA A 38 -0.95 2.48 9.05
N GLN A 39 0.27 3.00 9.00
CA GLN A 39 1.50 2.19 9.02
C GLN A 39 1.65 1.45 10.36
N THR A 40 1.44 2.14 11.47
CA THR A 40 1.55 1.56 12.81
C THR A 40 0.46 0.53 13.07
N ASP A 41 -0.74 0.74 12.56
CA ASP A 41 -1.84 -0.23 12.64
C ASP A 41 -1.48 -1.59 12.04
N ARG A 42 -0.60 -1.65 11.04
CA ARG A 42 -0.11 -2.92 10.46
C ARG A 42 1.15 -3.41 11.16
N ALA A 43 2.05 -2.50 11.54
CA ALA A 43 3.24 -2.84 12.30
C ALA A 43 2.87 -3.56 13.61
N CYS A 44 1.82 -3.09 14.30
CA CYS A 44 1.37 -3.72 15.54
C CYS A 44 0.77 -5.11 15.36
N ILE A 45 0.15 -5.43 14.22
CA ILE A 45 -0.31 -6.80 13.93
C ILE A 45 0.87 -7.76 13.91
N ALA A 46 1.96 -7.39 13.21
CA ALA A 46 3.17 -8.21 13.16
C ALA A 46 3.79 -8.36 14.55
N TRP A 47 3.83 -7.27 15.33
CA TRP A 47 4.27 -7.31 16.72
C TRP A 47 3.42 -8.26 17.57
N ASN A 48 2.09 -8.18 17.50
CA ASN A 48 1.21 -9.01 18.33
C ASN A 48 1.21 -10.48 17.92
N TYR A 49 1.45 -10.81 16.65
CA TYR A 49 1.73 -12.20 16.27
C TYR A 49 2.99 -12.72 16.97
N TYR A 50 4.05 -11.92 16.94
CA TYR A 50 5.32 -12.25 17.58
C TYR A 50 5.20 -12.34 19.11
N ASP A 51 4.59 -11.35 19.74
CA ASP A 51 4.62 -11.16 21.20
C ASP A 51 3.47 -11.88 21.92
N GLN A 52 2.26 -11.83 21.35
CA GLN A 52 1.04 -12.33 22.02
C GLN A 52 0.64 -13.73 21.57
N SER A 53 0.48 -13.97 20.26
CA SER A 53 0.05 -15.27 19.74
C SER A 53 0.22 -15.37 18.23
N MET A 54 0.88 -16.43 17.77
CA MET A 54 0.99 -16.80 16.35
C MET A 54 -0.29 -17.45 15.76
N ASN A 55 -1.47 -17.27 16.39
CA ASN A 55 -2.71 -17.76 15.80
C ASN A 55 -3.13 -16.89 14.62
N PHE A 56 -2.85 -17.35 13.39
CA PHE A 56 -3.11 -16.67 12.12
C PHE A 56 -4.53 -16.10 11.97
N PHE A 57 -5.54 -16.76 12.55
CA PHE A 57 -6.94 -16.34 12.43
C PHE A 57 -7.32 -15.22 13.42
N LYS A 58 -6.43 -14.86 14.34
CA LYS A 58 -6.68 -13.82 15.35
C LYS A 58 -5.67 -12.68 15.23
N PRO A 59 -5.64 -11.91 14.13
CA PRO A 59 -4.83 -10.70 14.06
C PRO A 59 -5.27 -9.70 15.14
N ARG A 60 -4.30 -9.02 15.76
CA ARG A 60 -4.52 -8.15 16.91
C ARG A 60 -3.82 -6.81 16.77
N VAL A 61 -4.55 -5.73 17.03
CA VAL A 61 -4.00 -4.38 17.21
C VAL A 61 -3.52 -4.17 18.68
N MET A 62 -2.80 -3.10 18.97
CA MET A 62 -2.39 -2.79 20.35
C MET A 62 -3.52 -2.21 21.18
N GLU A 63 -4.35 -1.38 20.54
CA GLU A 63 -5.48 -0.72 21.16
C GLU A 63 -6.62 -1.73 21.31
N THR A 64 -6.91 -2.07 22.56
CA THR A 64 -7.73 -3.25 22.87
C THR A 64 -9.23 -2.97 22.91
N ARG A 65 -9.68 -1.71 22.83
CA ARG A 65 -11.09 -1.27 22.97
C ARG A 65 -11.83 -2.04 24.07
N LEU A 66 -11.22 -2.09 25.26
CA LEU A 66 -11.68 -2.80 26.46
C LEU A 66 -11.65 -4.34 26.39
N ASN A 67 -11.26 -4.97 25.29
CA ASN A 67 -11.17 -6.43 25.12
C ASN A 67 -9.72 -6.91 24.85
N ASP A 68 -9.44 -7.69 23.80
CA ASP A 68 -8.13 -8.31 23.52
C ASP A 68 -7.43 -7.80 22.25
N GLY A 69 -8.01 -6.78 21.60
CA GLY A 69 -7.47 -6.15 20.39
C GLY A 69 -7.63 -6.97 19.12
N ILE A 70 -8.33 -8.12 19.15
CA ILE A 70 -8.60 -8.90 17.92
C ILE A 70 -9.48 -8.07 16.96
N ALA A 71 -9.07 -7.99 15.70
CA ALA A 71 -9.75 -7.19 14.68
C ALA A 71 -9.91 -7.97 13.36
N GLY A 72 -11.08 -7.87 12.73
CA GLY A 72 -11.22 -8.25 11.33
C GLY A 72 -10.45 -7.28 10.43
N MET A 73 -9.59 -7.79 9.56
CA MET A 73 -8.74 -6.97 8.68
C MET A 73 -8.43 -7.69 7.35
N GLU A 74 -7.71 -7.02 6.45
CA GLU A 74 -7.14 -7.67 5.27
C GLU A 74 -6.27 -8.90 5.63
N PHE A 75 -6.08 -9.83 4.68
CA PHE A 75 -5.35 -11.08 4.93
C PHE A 75 -3.92 -10.80 5.43
N PRO A 76 -3.57 -11.17 6.67
CA PRO A 76 -2.39 -10.65 7.35
C PRO A 76 -1.12 -11.42 6.98
N VAL A 77 -1.01 -11.91 5.75
CA VAL A 77 0.13 -12.75 5.31
C VAL A 77 1.46 -12.00 5.38
N VAL A 78 1.46 -10.70 5.07
CA VAL A 78 2.67 -9.87 5.18
C VAL A 78 3.05 -9.73 6.65
N ASN A 79 2.10 -9.35 7.51
CA ASN A 79 2.33 -9.18 8.95
C ASN A 79 2.79 -10.49 9.62
N TYR A 80 2.17 -11.60 9.27
CA TYR A 80 2.49 -12.93 9.79
C TYR A 80 3.87 -13.40 9.35
N SER A 81 4.23 -13.17 8.08
CA SER A 81 5.58 -13.45 7.57
C SER A 81 6.65 -12.64 8.29
N VAL A 82 6.37 -11.36 8.56
CA VAL A 82 7.27 -10.52 9.36
C VAL A 82 7.39 -11.03 10.79
N ALA A 83 6.29 -11.44 11.42
CA ALA A 83 6.32 -11.99 12.77
C ALA A 83 7.15 -13.29 12.89
N LEU A 84 7.09 -14.16 11.87
CA LEU A 84 7.97 -15.33 11.78
C LEU A 84 9.44 -14.92 11.73
N LEU A 85 9.78 -13.89 10.97
CA LEU A 85 11.14 -13.37 10.92
C LEU A 85 11.55 -12.69 12.23
N TYR A 86 10.63 -12.01 12.92
CA TYR A 86 10.87 -11.48 14.27
C TYR A 86 11.22 -12.59 15.27
N LYS A 87 10.66 -13.80 15.14
CA LYS A 87 11.04 -14.95 15.98
C LYS A 87 12.48 -15.42 15.75
N ILE A 88 13.04 -15.19 14.57
CA ILE A 88 14.40 -15.61 14.20
C ILE A 88 15.41 -14.51 14.51
N PHE A 89 15.12 -13.27 14.13
CA PHE A 89 16.06 -12.14 14.13
C PHE A 89 15.78 -11.10 15.21
N GLY A 90 14.71 -11.25 15.99
CA GLY A 90 14.21 -10.22 16.89
C GLY A 90 13.40 -9.12 16.17
N PRO A 91 12.60 -8.33 16.92
CA PRO A 91 11.70 -7.34 16.31
C PRO A 91 12.44 -6.04 15.97
N HIS A 92 12.78 -5.90 14.68
CA HIS A 92 13.41 -4.73 14.10
C HIS A 92 12.59 -4.22 12.91
N ASP A 93 12.36 -2.91 12.82
CA ASP A 93 11.52 -2.29 11.78
C ASP A 93 12.03 -2.59 10.35
N ILE A 94 13.35 -2.73 10.18
CA ILE A 94 13.97 -3.11 8.90
C ILE A 94 13.46 -4.43 8.33
N ILE A 95 13.12 -5.40 9.18
CA ILE A 95 12.63 -6.70 8.70
C ILE A 95 11.29 -6.51 7.98
N TYR A 96 10.37 -5.72 8.53
CA TYR A 96 9.10 -5.43 7.88
C TYR A 96 9.32 -4.73 6.54
N ARG A 97 10.09 -3.64 6.55
CA ARG A 97 10.36 -2.83 5.36
C ARG A 97 11.06 -3.63 4.27
N MET A 98 11.98 -4.53 4.64
CA MET A 98 12.68 -5.43 3.71
C MET A 98 11.74 -6.49 3.12
N VAL A 99 10.82 -7.07 3.91
CA VAL A 99 9.81 -8.01 3.37
C VAL A 99 8.97 -7.33 2.29
N VAL A 100 8.45 -6.13 2.56
CA VAL A 100 7.66 -5.38 1.58
C VAL A 100 8.50 -5.01 0.37
N PHE A 101 9.74 -4.54 0.57
CA PHE A 101 10.66 -4.20 -0.53
C PHE A 101 11.01 -5.40 -1.42
N LEU A 102 11.16 -6.60 -0.85
CA LEU A 102 11.41 -7.83 -1.61
C LEU A 102 10.19 -8.25 -2.43
N ILE A 103 8.98 -8.14 -1.88
CA ILE A 103 7.73 -8.37 -2.62
C ILE A 103 7.62 -7.37 -3.77
N VAL A 104 7.91 -6.09 -3.52
CA VAL A 104 7.92 -5.05 -4.56
C VAL A 104 8.98 -5.31 -5.62
N SER A 105 10.19 -5.69 -5.23
CA SER A 105 11.26 -6.05 -6.15
C SER A 105 10.85 -7.21 -7.07
N ALA A 106 10.16 -8.23 -6.54
CA ALA A 106 9.61 -9.33 -7.33
C ALA A 106 8.52 -8.85 -8.30
N GLY A 107 7.65 -7.93 -7.87
CA GLY A 107 6.67 -7.26 -8.71
C GLY A 107 7.31 -6.50 -9.88
N VAL A 108 8.26 -5.61 -9.58
CA VAL A 108 8.98 -4.82 -10.60
C VAL A 108 9.74 -5.74 -11.56
N TYR A 109 10.33 -6.83 -11.07
CA TYR A 109 10.96 -7.84 -11.93
C TYR A 109 9.95 -8.52 -12.86
N ALA A 110 8.78 -8.92 -12.36
CA ALA A 110 7.72 -9.51 -13.20
C ALA A 110 7.23 -8.53 -14.26
N VAL A 111 7.13 -7.23 -13.94
CA VAL A 111 6.81 -6.16 -14.88
C VAL A 111 7.88 -6.02 -15.97
N PHE A 112 9.16 -6.11 -15.61
CA PHE A 112 10.25 -6.18 -16.59
C PHE A 112 10.13 -7.42 -17.49
N LEU A 113 9.83 -8.59 -16.94
CA LEU A 113 9.61 -9.80 -17.76
C LEU A 113 8.37 -9.64 -18.67
N LEU A 114 7.29 -9.06 -18.16
CA LEU A 114 6.05 -8.79 -18.89
C LEU A 114 6.30 -7.86 -20.10
N SER A 115 7.09 -6.80 -19.93
CA SER A 115 7.46 -5.91 -21.05
C SER A 115 8.18 -6.65 -22.19
N GLY A 116 8.90 -7.74 -21.87
CA GLY A 116 9.66 -8.53 -22.83
C GLY A 116 8.81 -9.29 -23.84
N PHE A 117 7.51 -9.44 -23.59
CA PHE A 117 6.57 -10.02 -24.57
C PHE A 117 6.25 -9.07 -25.72
N PHE A 118 6.38 -7.76 -25.50
CA PHE A 118 5.91 -6.74 -26.44
C PHE A 118 7.06 -5.88 -26.97
N MET A 119 8.21 -5.88 -26.29
CA MET A 119 9.37 -5.08 -26.65
C MET A 119 10.66 -5.87 -26.51
N GLN A 120 11.52 -5.83 -27.52
CA GLN A 120 12.79 -6.56 -27.51
C GLN A 120 13.97 -5.73 -26.95
N ARG A 121 13.93 -4.41 -27.10
CA ARG A 121 15.04 -3.51 -26.72
C ARG A 121 15.16 -3.41 -25.19
N PHE A 122 16.28 -3.87 -24.64
CA PHE A 122 16.55 -3.88 -23.20
C PHE A 122 16.43 -2.50 -22.55
N LEU A 123 17.11 -1.48 -23.11
CA LEU A 123 17.08 -0.13 -22.57
C LEU A 123 15.66 0.45 -22.51
N SER A 124 14.89 0.27 -23.58
CA SER A 124 13.50 0.72 -23.66
C SER A 124 12.63 0.11 -22.56
N ARG A 125 12.81 -1.18 -22.26
CA ARG A 125 12.12 -1.88 -21.17
C ARG A 125 12.53 -1.36 -19.80
N ILE A 126 13.82 -1.14 -19.57
CA ILE A 126 14.34 -0.59 -18.31
C ILE A 126 13.75 0.80 -18.06
N LEU A 127 13.81 1.69 -19.04
CA LEU A 127 13.29 3.05 -18.91
C LEU A 127 11.79 3.06 -18.65
N LEU A 128 11.01 2.16 -19.27
CA LEU A 128 9.59 2.02 -18.99
C LEU A 128 9.33 1.62 -17.54
N VAL A 129 9.97 0.54 -17.09
CA VAL A 129 9.77 -0.02 -15.75
C VAL A 129 10.17 0.99 -14.69
N PHE A 130 11.27 1.72 -14.92
CA PHE A 130 11.74 2.75 -14.00
C PHE A 130 10.86 3.99 -14.03
N SER A 131 10.36 4.41 -15.20
CA SER A 131 9.35 5.48 -15.29
C SER A 131 8.10 5.17 -14.49
N TRP A 132 7.66 3.91 -14.51
CA TRP A 132 6.51 3.44 -13.74
C TRP A 132 6.79 3.37 -12.23
N TYR A 133 7.96 2.85 -11.84
CA TYR A 133 8.33 2.71 -10.42
C TYR A 133 8.66 4.06 -9.75
N LEU A 134 9.28 4.99 -10.48
CA LEU A 134 9.72 6.30 -9.98
C LEU A 134 8.59 7.34 -9.83
N SER A 135 7.37 6.86 -9.57
CA SER A 135 6.35 7.70 -8.96
C SER A 135 6.70 7.94 -7.48
N PRO A 136 6.57 9.17 -6.93
CA PRO A 136 6.83 9.42 -5.52
C PRO A 136 6.03 8.54 -4.55
N ILE A 137 4.73 8.35 -4.80
CA ILE A 137 3.86 7.48 -3.99
C ILE A 137 4.37 6.03 -4.04
N PHE A 138 4.66 5.50 -5.23
CA PHE A 138 5.07 4.11 -5.33
C PHE A 138 6.46 3.87 -4.73
N LEU A 139 7.42 4.79 -4.96
CA LEU A 139 8.73 4.73 -4.32
C LEU A 139 8.61 4.76 -2.80
N TYR A 140 7.84 5.70 -2.23
CA TYR A 140 7.69 5.85 -0.79
C TYR A 140 7.03 4.61 -0.14
N TYR A 141 5.96 4.08 -0.73
CA TYR A 141 5.28 2.92 -0.18
C TYR A 141 5.96 1.59 -0.50
N SER A 142 6.99 1.56 -1.36
CA SER A 142 7.68 0.33 -1.77
C SER A 142 8.43 -0.39 -0.65
N PHE A 143 8.63 0.28 0.48
CA PHE A 143 9.28 -0.26 1.67
C PHE A 143 8.55 0.20 2.95
N SER A 144 7.27 0.54 2.84
CA SER A 144 6.44 0.97 3.98
C SER A 144 5.79 -0.21 4.71
N PHE A 145 5.06 0.07 5.79
CA PHE A 145 4.27 -0.93 6.51
C PHE A 145 2.91 -1.20 5.88
N LEU A 146 2.52 -0.41 4.86
CA LEU A 146 1.24 -0.58 4.17
C LEU A 146 1.29 -1.77 3.20
N PRO A 147 0.21 -2.57 3.12
CA PRO A 147 0.16 -3.75 2.28
C PRO A 147 -0.14 -3.46 0.81
N ASP A 148 -0.55 -2.23 0.46
CA ASP A 148 -1.05 -1.86 -0.86
C ASP A 148 0.00 -2.09 -1.97
N THR A 149 1.28 -1.80 -1.72
CA THR A 149 2.35 -2.08 -2.69
C THR A 149 2.65 -3.58 -2.82
N SER A 150 2.40 -4.37 -1.78
CA SER A 150 2.50 -5.83 -1.86
C SER A 150 1.39 -6.40 -2.74
N ALA A 151 0.15 -5.94 -2.56
CA ALA A 151 -0.98 -6.32 -3.41
C ALA A 151 -0.78 -5.91 -4.87
N LEU A 152 -0.32 -4.67 -5.11
CA LEU A 152 0.09 -4.21 -6.45
C LEU A 152 1.09 -5.17 -7.07
N SER A 153 2.14 -5.52 -6.34
CA SER A 153 3.23 -6.37 -6.84
C SER A 153 2.73 -7.77 -7.20
N PHE A 154 1.93 -8.40 -6.35
CA PHE A 154 1.31 -9.69 -6.67
C PHE A 154 0.34 -9.60 -7.86
N SER A 155 -0.40 -8.51 -8.02
CA SER A 155 -1.27 -8.30 -9.19
C SER A 155 -0.47 -8.20 -10.50
N MET A 156 0.72 -7.61 -10.46
CA MET A 156 1.61 -7.52 -11.62
C MET A 156 2.30 -8.86 -11.92
N ILE A 157 2.69 -9.62 -10.88
CA ILE A 157 3.18 -11.00 -11.04
C ILE A 157 2.08 -11.87 -11.67
N ALA A 158 0.84 -11.74 -11.20
CA ALA A 158 -0.30 -12.43 -11.79
C ALA A 158 -0.47 -12.04 -13.27
N THR A 159 -0.43 -10.75 -13.60
CA THR A 159 -0.52 -10.28 -14.99
C THR A 159 0.56 -10.90 -15.88
N TYR A 160 1.81 -10.98 -15.40
CA TYR A 160 2.90 -11.65 -16.12
C TYR A 160 2.56 -13.12 -16.44
N PHE A 161 2.08 -13.88 -15.46
CA PHE A 161 1.70 -15.28 -15.66
C PHE A 161 0.44 -15.44 -16.52
N PHE A 162 -0.50 -14.49 -16.45
CA PHE A 162 -1.66 -14.46 -17.34
C PHE A 162 -1.23 -14.28 -18.80
N ILE A 163 -0.32 -13.36 -19.10
CA ILE A 163 0.19 -13.18 -20.47
C ILE A 163 0.96 -14.42 -20.95
N LYS A 164 1.76 -15.08 -20.09
CA LYS A 164 2.37 -16.38 -20.43
C LYS A 164 1.33 -17.42 -20.80
N TYR A 165 0.24 -17.50 -20.05
CA TYR A 165 -0.87 -18.39 -20.33
C TYR A 165 -1.55 -18.05 -21.65
N LEU A 166 -1.77 -16.76 -21.95
CA LEU A 166 -2.35 -16.33 -23.23
C LEU A 166 -1.48 -16.72 -24.43
N PHE A 167 -0.15 -16.69 -24.29
CA PHE A 167 0.79 -17.05 -25.35
C PHE A 167 1.21 -18.53 -25.36
N GLY A 168 0.53 -19.41 -24.62
CA GLY A 168 0.80 -20.84 -24.68
C GLY A 168 2.06 -21.29 -23.93
N ILE A 169 2.69 -20.41 -23.15
CA ILE A 169 3.98 -20.67 -22.49
C ILE A 169 3.74 -21.37 -21.16
N HIS A 170 4.01 -22.68 -21.11
CA HIS A 170 3.82 -23.52 -19.92
C HIS A 170 2.42 -23.37 -19.31
N GLU A 171 1.38 -23.43 -20.14
CA GLU A 171 0.01 -23.00 -19.81
C GLU A 171 -0.49 -23.43 -18.43
N LYS A 172 -0.39 -24.73 -18.08
CA LYS A 172 -0.84 -25.26 -16.79
C LYS A 172 -0.15 -24.61 -15.60
N LYS A 173 1.18 -24.42 -15.67
CA LYS A 173 1.94 -23.74 -14.62
C LYS A 173 1.61 -22.26 -14.58
N SER A 174 1.49 -21.63 -15.76
CA SER A 174 1.21 -20.20 -15.87
C SER A 174 -0.17 -19.84 -15.31
N ILE A 175 -1.22 -20.61 -15.61
CA ILE A 175 -2.54 -20.37 -15.03
C ILE A 175 -2.59 -20.65 -13.52
N ALA A 176 -1.88 -21.68 -13.03
CA ALA A 176 -1.79 -21.96 -11.61
C ALA A 176 -1.10 -20.83 -10.83
N PHE A 177 0.02 -20.31 -11.34
CA PHE A 177 0.69 -19.16 -10.73
C PHE A 177 -0.14 -17.89 -10.85
N TYR A 178 -0.85 -17.68 -11.97
CA TYR A 178 -1.82 -16.59 -12.07
C TYR A 178 -2.86 -16.65 -10.94
N PHE A 179 -3.47 -17.82 -10.72
CA PHE A 179 -4.46 -18.01 -9.66
C PHE A 179 -3.88 -17.77 -8.27
N LEU A 180 -2.69 -18.29 -7.99
CA LEU A 180 -2.00 -18.06 -6.72
C LEU A 180 -1.79 -16.57 -6.45
N PHE A 181 -1.16 -15.86 -7.40
CA PHE A 181 -0.77 -14.48 -7.18
C PHE A 181 -1.94 -13.50 -7.22
N ILE A 182 -2.97 -13.74 -8.04
CA ILE A 182 -4.15 -12.89 -8.04
C ILE A 182 -5.01 -13.11 -6.79
N SER A 183 -5.03 -14.34 -6.23
CA SER A 183 -5.64 -14.60 -4.92
C SER A 183 -4.89 -13.84 -3.82
N LEU A 184 -3.56 -13.90 -3.79
CA LEU A 184 -2.74 -13.16 -2.83
C LEU A 184 -2.96 -11.65 -2.93
N ALA A 185 -3.02 -11.11 -4.15
CA ALA A 185 -3.32 -9.70 -4.37
C ALA A 185 -4.68 -9.31 -3.78
N GLY A 186 -5.74 -10.07 -4.11
CA GLY A 186 -7.09 -9.82 -3.62
C GLY A 186 -7.25 -10.03 -2.12
N LEU A 187 -6.58 -11.02 -1.54
CA LEU A 187 -6.56 -11.30 -0.10
C LEU A 187 -5.97 -10.13 0.69
N ILE A 188 -4.89 -9.54 0.17
CA ILE A 188 -4.20 -8.41 0.80
C ILE A 188 -4.98 -7.11 0.58
N LYS A 189 -5.46 -6.88 -0.64
CA LYS A 189 -6.30 -5.73 -0.99
C LYS A 189 -7.26 -6.10 -2.11
N ILE A 190 -8.54 -6.24 -1.77
CA ILE A 190 -9.60 -6.63 -2.71
C ILE A 190 -9.69 -5.74 -3.95
N THR A 191 -9.33 -4.46 -3.84
CA THR A 191 -9.32 -3.50 -4.96
C THR A 191 -8.38 -3.91 -6.10
N PHE A 192 -7.33 -4.68 -5.83
CA PHE A 192 -6.44 -5.19 -6.89
C PHE A 192 -7.00 -6.40 -7.68
N LEU A 193 -8.17 -6.93 -7.29
CA LEU A 193 -8.93 -7.87 -8.15
C LEU A 193 -9.47 -7.21 -9.42
N ILE A 194 -9.33 -5.90 -9.57
CA ILE A 194 -9.48 -5.22 -10.84
C ILE A 194 -8.68 -5.84 -12.00
N ILE A 195 -7.47 -6.34 -11.71
CA ILE A 195 -6.66 -7.09 -12.70
C ILE A 195 -7.34 -8.42 -13.03
N HIS A 196 -7.94 -9.07 -12.04
CA HIS A 196 -8.69 -10.30 -12.26
C HIS A 196 -9.90 -10.06 -13.18
N ILE A 197 -10.66 -9.00 -12.93
CA ILE A 197 -11.79 -8.58 -13.77
C ILE A 197 -11.33 -8.26 -15.20
N THR A 198 -10.19 -7.58 -15.34
CA THR A 198 -9.57 -7.27 -16.64
C THR A 198 -9.19 -8.55 -17.40
N CYS A 199 -8.48 -9.46 -16.75
CA CYS A 199 -8.09 -10.76 -17.33
C CYS A 199 -9.30 -11.61 -17.69
N PHE A 200 -10.32 -11.68 -16.83
CA PHE A 200 -11.57 -12.38 -17.11
C PHE A 200 -12.27 -11.82 -18.34
N SER A 201 -12.34 -10.49 -18.45
CA SER A 201 -12.90 -9.80 -19.62
C SER A 201 -12.14 -10.15 -20.90
N ILE A 202 -10.81 -10.29 -20.84
CA ILE A 202 -10.02 -10.76 -21.99
C ILE A 202 -10.37 -12.20 -22.37
N LEU A 203 -10.51 -13.12 -21.40
CA LEU A 203 -10.90 -14.50 -21.69
C LEU A 203 -12.31 -14.58 -22.28
N PHE A 204 -13.24 -13.76 -21.76
CA PHE A 204 -14.58 -13.63 -22.28
C PHE A 204 -14.56 -13.13 -23.74
N LEU A 205 -13.81 -12.06 -24.02
CA LEU A 205 -13.64 -11.53 -25.38
C LEU A 205 -12.97 -12.54 -26.32
N LEU A 206 -11.97 -13.29 -25.87
CA LEU A 206 -11.35 -14.35 -26.68
C LEU A 206 -12.34 -15.47 -27.03
N ARG A 207 -13.29 -15.79 -26.15
CA ARG A 207 -14.32 -16.79 -26.42
C ARG A 207 -15.35 -16.29 -27.44
N PHE A 208 -15.88 -15.08 -27.24
CA PHE A 208 -17.08 -14.60 -27.94
C PHE A 208 -16.80 -13.59 -29.06
N LYS A 209 -15.68 -12.86 -28.99
CA LYS A 209 -15.27 -11.82 -29.94
C LYS A 209 -13.74 -11.85 -30.18
N PRO A 210 -13.15 -12.99 -30.60
CA PRO A 210 -11.69 -13.15 -30.68
C PRO A 210 -10.99 -12.13 -31.58
N THR A 211 -11.68 -11.63 -32.61
CA THR A 211 -11.18 -10.59 -33.53
C THR A 211 -10.84 -9.26 -32.84
N LEU A 212 -11.40 -9.00 -31.64
CA LEU A 212 -11.09 -7.79 -30.87
C LEU A 212 -9.76 -7.86 -30.12
N ILE A 213 -9.24 -9.05 -29.85
CA ILE A 213 -7.99 -9.25 -29.09
C ILE A 213 -6.83 -9.67 -30.02
N ALA A 214 -7.14 -10.26 -31.18
CA ALA A 214 -6.17 -10.71 -32.18
C ALA A 214 -5.12 -11.70 -31.63
N ILE A 215 -5.52 -12.57 -30.69
CA ILE A 215 -4.72 -13.70 -30.22
C ILE A 215 -5.41 -15.00 -30.65
N ASN A 216 -4.63 -15.92 -31.23
CA ASN A 216 -5.10 -17.25 -31.57
C ASN A 216 -5.07 -18.18 -30.35
N LYS A 217 -5.95 -17.93 -29.38
CA LYS A 217 -6.16 -18.81 -28.21
C LYS A 217 -7.63 -19.18 -28.10
N GLN A 218 -7.89 -20.48 -28.16
CA GLN A 218 -9.24 -21.00 -27.93
C GLN A 218 -9.51 -21.09 -26.44
N VAL A 219 -10.52 -20.36 -25.97
CA VAL A 219 -10.98 -20.42 -24.59
C VAL A 219 -12.13 -21.42 -24.47
N THR A 220 -12.06 -22.33 -23.50
CA THR A 220 -13.13 -23.30 -23.21
C THR A 220 -14.08 -22.79 -22.13
N PRO A 221 -15.33 -23.28 -22.04
CA PRO A 221 -16.24 -22.94 -20.93
C PRO A 221 -15.66 -23.27 -19.55
N SER A 222 -14.94 -24.39 -19.42
CA SER A 222 -14.24 -24.77 -18.19
C SER A 222 -13.19 -23.71 -17.79
N GLN A 223 -12.47 -23.13 -18.75
CA GLN A 223 -11.51 -22.05 -18.46
C GLN A 223 -12.22 -20.76 -18.01
N LEU A 224 -13.40 -20.45 -18.56
CA LEU A 224 -14.21 -19.33 -18.06
C LEU A 224 -14.72 -19.56 -16.64
N ILE A 225 -15.07 -20.80 -16.28
CA ILE A 225 -15.48 -21.15 -14.91
C ILE A 225 -14.28 -21.13 -13.96
N SER A 226 -13.09 -21.51 -14.42
CA SER A 226 -11.89 -21.56 -13.58
C SER A 226 -11.47 -20.20 -12.99
N VAL A 227 -11.97 -19.08 -13.54
CA VAL A 227 -11.72 -17.75 -12.97
C VAL A 227 -12.36 -17.55 -11.60
N PHE A 228 -13.32 -18.38 -11.19
CA PHE A 228 -13.85 -18.31 -9.83
C PHE A 228 -12.87 -18.88 -8.78
N ILE A 229 -11.87 -19.66 -9.19
CA ILE A 229 -10.91 -20.29 -8.26
C ILE A 229 -10.21 -19.25 -7.37
N PRO A 230 -9.64 -18.14 -7.88
CA PRO A 230 -9.03 -17.12 -7.02
C PRO A 230 -10.00 -16.33 -6.15
N VAL A 231 -11.29 -16.28 -6.53
CA VAL A 231 -12.30 -15.53 -5.78
C VAL A 231 -12.68 -16.26 -4.50
N VAL A 232 -12.68 -17.60 -4.50
CA VAL A 232 -13.02 -18.43 -3.32
C VAL A 232 -12.20 -18.06 -2.07
N PRO A 233 -10.86 -18.12 -2.06
CA PRO A 233 -10.10 -17.80 -0.86
C PRO A 233 -10.27 -16.32 -0.44
N VAL A 234 -10.37 -15.39 -1.40
CA VAL A 234 -10.59 -13.97 -1.09
C VAL A 234 -11.93 -13.79 -0.39
N PHE A 235 -13.01 -14.33 -0.96
CA PHE A 235 -14.34 -14.26 -0.37
C PHE A 235 -14.36 -14.91 1.02
N SER A 236 -13.80 -16.11 1.17
CA SER A 236 -13.75 -16.81 2.45
C SER A 236 -13.05 -15.99 3.54
N TRP A 237 -11.92 -15.34 3.23
CA TRP A 237 -11.23 -14.51 4.20
C TRP A 237 -12.01 -13.26 4.57
N TYR A 238 -12.53 -12.50 3.59
CA TYR A 238 -13.25 -11.27 3.90
C TYR A 238 -14.58 -11.54 4.61
N PHE A 239 -15.24 -12.66 4.30
CA PHE A 239 -16.39 -13.14 5.07
C PHE A 239 -16.00 -13.47 6.52
N TYR A 240 -14.89 -14.18 6.70
CA TYR A 240 -14.35 -14.47 8.03
C TYR A 240 -13.99 -13.19 8.81
N ALA A 241 -13.29 -12.24 8.18
CA ALA A 241 -12.89 -10.97 8.78
C ALA A 241 -14.11 -10.14 9.20
N ALA A 242 -15.17 -10.11 8.39
CA ALA A 242 -16.42 -9.45 8.76
C ALA A 242 -17.07 -10.11 9.99
N LYS A 243 -17.12 -11.45 10.03
CA LYS A 243 -17.60 -12.19 11.21
C LYS A 243 -16.74 -11.99 12.44
N LEU A 244 -15.43 -11.85 12.27
CA LEU A 244 -14.52 -11.54 13.36
C LEU A 244 -14.78 -10.14 13.92
N THR A 245 -14.98 -9.14 13.07
CA THR A 245 -15.36 -7.78 13.47
C THR A 245 -16.71 -7.75 14.18
N GLU A 246 -17.72 -8.49 13.70
CA GLU A 246 -19.02 -8.61 14.36
C GLU A 246 -18.88 -9.21 15.77
N HIS A 247 -18.09 -10.28 15.90
CA HIS A 247 -17.87 -10.97 17.18
C HIS A 247 -17.07 -10.12 18.17
N THR A 248 -16.05 -9.38 17.73
CA THR A 248 -15.19 -8.60 18.64
C THR A 248 -15.67 -7.17 18.86
N GLY A 249 -16.60 -6.68 18.04
CA GLY A 249 -17.00 -5.26 18.00
C GLY A 249 -15.89 -4.34 17.48
N ASN A 250 -14.78 -4.87 16.98
CA ASN A 250 -13.63 -4.09 16.56
C ASN A 250 -13.74 -3.66 15.09
N THR A 251 -14.25 -2.44 14.89
CA THR A 251 -14.46 -1.80 13.59
C THR A 251 -13.25 -0.98 13.09
N HIS A 252 -12.05 -1.24 13.64
CA HIS A 252 -10.85 -0.45 13.34
C HIS A 252 -10.45 -0.43 11.86
N PHE A 253 -10.54 -1.57 11.17
CA PHE A 253 -10.25 -1.63 9.73
C PHE A 253 -11.53 -1.48 8.91
N LEU A 254 -11.50 -0.55 7.95
CA LEU A 254 -12.62 -0.31 7.05
C LEU A 254 -12.87 -1.52 6.13
N GLN A 255 -14.09 -2.06 6.17
CA GLN A 255 -14.52 -3.19 5.34
C GLN A 255 -15.70 -2.84 4.41
N GLN A 256 -15.91 -1.55 4.14
CA GLN A 256 -17.01 -1.05 3.30
C GLN A 256 -16.53 -0.02 2.27
N ILE A 257 -17.29 0.11 1.19
CA ILE A 257 -17.12 1.19 0.20
C ILE A 257 -17.43 2.55 0.84
N ASN A 258 -16.86 3.61 0.28
CA ASN A 258 -17.06 4.97 0.76
C ASN A 258 -17.11 5.97 -0.43
N PRO A 259 -18.18 5.91 -1.25
CA PRO A 259 -18.33 6.80 -2.40
C PRO A 259 -18.69 8.23 -1.97
N ALA A 260 -18.63 9.17 -2.91
CA ALA A 260 -19.22 10.50 -2.70
C ALA A 260 -20.74 10.39 -2.52
N LYS A 261 -21.32 11.30 -1.73
CA LYS A 261 -22.77 11.27 -1.43
C LYS A 261 -23.63 11.66 -2.64
N ASN A 262 -23.11 12.51 -3.51
CA ASN A 262 -23.78 13.01 -4.70
C ASN A 262 -22.74 13.50 -5.74
N LEU A 263 -23.19 13.90 -6.93
CA LEU A 263 -22.32 14.34 -8.02
C LEU A 263 -21.56 15.65 -7.74
N HIS A 264 -22.14 16.55 -6.94
CA HIS A 264 -21.47 17.80 -6.55
C HIS A 264 -20.29 17.50 -5.64
N ASP A 265 -20.51 16.72 -4.57
CA ASP A 265 -19.46 16.23 -3.68
C ASP A 265 -18.38 15.46 -4.46
N ALA A 266 -18.78 14.68 -5.47
CA ALA A 266 -17.82 13.98 -6.33
C ALA A 266 -16.90 14.94 -7.10
N GLY A 267 -17.42 16.06 -7.59
CA GLY A 267 -16.63 17.11 -8.24
C GLY A 267 -15.66 17.78 -7.27
N ASP A 268 -16.15 18.16 -6.08
CA ASP A 268 -15.35 18.78 -5.03
C ASP A 268 -14.23 17.86 -4.55
N TYR A 269 -14.54 16.59 -4.35
CA TYR A 269 -13.55 15.61 -3.90
C TYR A 269 -12.46 15.38 -4.94
N MET A 270 -12.82 15.38 -6.22
CA MET A 270 -11.85 15.27 -7.31
C MET A 270 -10.92 16.48 -7.35
N LEU A 271 -11.46 17.70 -7.24
CA LEU A 271 -10.67 18.92 -7.25
C LEU A 271 -9.74 18.99 -6.03
N TYR A 272 -10.26 18.68 -4.83
CA TYR A 272 -9.47 18.63 -3.61
C TYR A 272 -8.34 17.60 -3.73
N ALA A 273 -8.65 16.36 -4.12
CA ALA A 273 -7.65 15.30 -4.22
C ALA A 273 -6.59 15.62 -5.28
N TYR A 274 -6.96 16.24 -6.41
CA TYR A 274 -6.00 16.72 -7.40
C TYR A 274 -5.07 17.80 -6.83
N ASN A 275 -5.62 18.81 -6.16
CA ASN A 275 -4.83 19.90 -5.58
C ASN A 275 -3.87 19.40 -4.49
N THR A 276 -4.28 18.40 -3.71
CA THR A 276 -3.47 17.83 -2.63
C THR A 276 -2.42 16.84 -3.14
N TRP A 277 -2.78 15.96 -4.08
CA TRP A 277 -1.98 14.77 -4.40
C TRP A 277 -1.33 14.76 -5.78
N SER A 278 -1.63 15.71 -6.67
CA SER A 278 -1.10 15.70 -8.04
C SER A 278 0.42 15.56 -8.12
N ASN A 279 1.15 16.29 -7.26
CA ASN A 279 2.61 16.22 -7.17
C ASN A 279 3.15 14.93 -6.52
N SER A 280 2.29 14.13 -5.90
CA SER A 280 2.66 12.85 -5.27
C SER A 280 2.62 11.68 -6.26
N ILE A 281 1.89 11.78 -7.38
CA ILE A 281 1.81 10.70 -8.38
C ILE A 281 2.94 10.82 -9.41
N TYR A 282 3.06 11.97 -10.07
CA TYR A 282 4.18 12.36 -10.93
C TYR A 282 4.33 13.88 -10.81
N VAL A 283 5.27 14.48 -11.55
CA VAL A 283 5.31 15.96 -11.67
C VAL A 283 3.93 16.44 -12.19
N GLN A 284 3.38 17.53 -11.64
CA GLN A 284 1.97 17.96 -11.82
C GLN A 284 1.43 17.88 -13.26
N PHE A 285 2.18 18.38 -14.24
CA PHE A 285 1.79 18.33 -15.67
C PHE A 285 1.99 16.95 -16.32
N GLY A 286 2.79 16.07 -15.71
CA GLY A 286 3.10 14.74 -16.21
C GLY A 286 1.89 13.81 -16.21
N PHE A 287 1.09 13.77 -15.15
CA PHE A 287 -0.03 12.83 -15.05
C PHE A 287 -1.15 13.09 -16.06
N ILE A 288 -1.60 14.34 -16.19
CA ILE A 288 -2.61 14.72 -17.18
C ILE A 288 -2.08 14.48 -18.60
N SER A 289 -0.82 14.86 -18.87
CA SER A 289 -0.19 14.62 -20.18
C SER A 289 -0.15 13.14 -20.52
N ILE A 290 0.16 12.25 -19.57
CA ILE A 290 0.13 10.80 -19.75
C ILE A 290 -1.26 10.32 -20.17
N ILE A 291 -2.32 10.77 -19.49
CA ILE A 291 -3.69 10.37 -19.80
C ILE A 291 -4.11 10.86 -21.19
N VAL A 292 -3.86 12.13 -21.50
CA VAL A 292 -4.21 12.72 -22.81
C VAL A 292 -3.48 12.00 -23.93
N LEU A 293 -2.17 11.77 -23.77
CA LEU A 293 -1.37 11.02 -24.75
C LEU A 293 -1.83 9.59 -24.91
N TYR A 294 -2.20 8.92 -23.81
CA TYR A 294 -2.77 7.59 -23.85
C TYR A 294 -4.08 7.57 -24.65
N ILE A 295 -5.02 8.48 -24.39
CA ILE A 295 -6.29 8.56 -25.10
C ILE A 295 -6.07 8.77 -26.60
N ILE A 296 -5.20 9.72 -26.99
CA ILE A 296 -4.87 9.97 -28.39
C ILE A 296 -4.29 8.71 -29.05
N THR A 297 -3.33 8.06 -28.38
CA THR A 297 -2.70 6.83 -28.88
C THR A 297 -3.71 5.70 -29.01
N TRP A 298 -4.60 5.54 -28.03
CA TRP A 298 -5.62 4.50 -28.03
C TRP A 298 -6.64 4.70 -29.15
N ILE A 299 -7.14 5.93 -29.34
CA ILE A 299 -8.08 6.24 -30.42
C ILE A 299 -7.43 5.96 -31.78
N GLY A 300 -6.20 6.43 -31.99
CA GLY A 300 -5.52 6.32 -33.29
C GLY A 300 -4.91 4.95 -33.59
N LYS A 301 -4.51 4.18 -32.56
CA LYS A 301 -3.60 3.03 -32.72
C LYS A 301 -4.02 1.76 -31.99
N ARG A 302 -5.21 1.69 -31.35
CA ARG A 302 -5.69 0.46 -30.66
C ARG A 302 -5.70 -0.80 -31.52
N LYS A 303 -5.75 -0.69 -32.85
CA LYS A 303 -5.74 -1.83 -33.78
C LYS A 303 -4.35 -2.41 -34.01
N GLU A 304 -3.28 -1.67 -33.72
CA GLU A 304 -1.89 -2.14 -33.91
C GLU A 304 -1.52 -3.22 -32.88
N ASN A 305 -2.02 -3.09 -31.65
CA ASN A 305 -1.92 -4.12 -30.62
C ASN A 305 -3.24 -4.21 -29.82
N PRO A 306 -4.24 -4.94 -30.34
CA PRO A 306 -5.56 -4.99 -29.74
C PRO A 306 -5.57 -5.58 -28.33
N LEU A 307 -4.67 -6.54 -28.03
CA LEU A 307 -4.51 -7.07 -26.68
C LEU A 307 -4.08 -5.98 -25.70
N LEU A 308 -2.97 -5.29 -25.95
CA LEU A 308 -2.46 -4.27 -25.02
C LEU A 308 -3.44 -3.12 -24.89
N ALA A 309 -4.01 -2.65 -26.00
CA ALA A 309 -4.99 -1.57 -25.99
C ALA A 309 -6.25 -1.93 -25.19
N THR A 310 -6.71 -3.18 -25.27
CA THR A 310 -7.88 -3.64 -24.54
C THR A 310 -7.56 -3.86 -23.06
N LEU A 311 -6.40 -4.46 -22.74
CA LEU A 311 -5.92 -4.61 -21.36
C LEU A 311 -5.79 -3.25 -20.67
N SER A 312 -5.14 -2.27 -21.31
CA SER A 312 -4.95 -0.94 -20.74
C SER A 312 -6.29 -0.22 -20.52
N ALA A 313 -7.22 -0.32 -21.46
CA ALA A 313 -8.53 0.34 -21.37
C ALA A 313 -9.42 -0.26 -20.29
N LEU A 314 -9.53 -1.59 -20.23
CA LEU A 314 -10.32 -2.28 -19.20
C LEU A 314 -9.74 -2.05 -17.81
N CYS A 315 -8.42 -2.14 -17.66
CA CYS A 315 -7.77 -1.89 -16.38
C CYS A 315 -7.94 -0.44 -15.93
N PHE A 316 -7.84 0.52 -16.86
CA PHE A 316 -8.07 1.94 -16.55
C PHE A 316 -9.52 2.22 -16.17
N GLY A 317 -10.49 1.71 -16.94
CA GLY A 317 -11.91 1.86 -16.65
C GLY A 317 -12.30 1.26 -15.30
N GLY A 318 -11.74 0.09 -14.97
CA GLY A 318 -11.88 -0.48 -13.64
C GLY A 318 -11.33 0.44 -12.54
N ALA A 319 -10.17 1.08 -12.78
CA ALA A 319 -9.47 1.82 -11.72
C ALA A 319 -10.25 3.11 -11.43
N VAL A 320 -10.81 3.72 -12.47
CA VAL A 320 -11.79 4.81 -12.38
C VAL A 320 -13.04 4.35 -11.62
N ALA A 321 -13.59 3.16 -11.91
CA ALA A 321 -14.74 2.64 -11.18
C ALA A 321 -14.45 2.47 -9.68
N CYS A 322 -13.30 1.89 -9.33
CA CYS A 322 -12.87 1.76 -7.93
C CYS A 322 -12.58 3.11 -7.27
N TYR A 323 -12.07 4.09 -8.01
CA TYR A 323 -11.92 5.47 -7.51
C TYR A 323 -13.28 6.01 -7.06
N PHE A 324 -14.34 5.88 -7.86
CA PHE A 324 -15.66 6.33 -7.47
C PHE A 324 -16.26 5.54 -6.29
N LEU A 325 -15.98 4.24 -6.17
CA LEU A 325 -16.44 3.43 -5.02
C LEU A 325 -15.78 3.83 -3.69
N PHE A 326 -14.57 4.39 -3.73
CA PHE A 326 -13.79 4.75 -2.53
C PHE A 326 -13.43 6.23 -2.49
N GLN A 327 -14.17 7.08 -3.20
CA GLN A 327 -13.76 8.45 -3.51
C GLN A 327 -13.40 9.27 -2.29
N PHE A 328 -14.13 9.09 -1.18
CA PHE A 328 -13.83 9.80 0.08
C PHE A 328 -12.44 9.47 0.64
N GLN A 329 -11.94 8.25 0.43
CA GLN A 329 -10.62 7.85 0.91
C GLN A 329 -9.49 8.58 0.17
N PHE A 330 -9.69 8.94 -1.10
CA PHE A 330 -8.70 9.68 -1.90
C PHE A 330 -8.51 11.13 -1.42
N LEU A 331 -9.41 11.67 -0.59
CA LEU A 331 -9.20 12.98 0.04
C LEU A 331 -8.00 12.96 0.99
N TYR A 332 -7.89 11.89 1.77
CA TYR A 332 -6.96 11.81 2.89
C TYR A 332 -5.80 10.83 2.66
N HIS A 333 -5.93 9.88 1.73
CA HIS A 333 -5.00 8.75 1.63
C HIS A 333 -4.43 8.58 0.22
N ASP A 334 -3.27 9.19 -0.03
CA ASP A 334 -2.58 9.13 -1.31
C ASP A 334 -2.19 7.71 -1.79
N TYR A 335 -1.97 6.75 -0.89
CA TYR A 335 -1.68 5.36 -1.27
C TYR A 335 -2.84 4.66 -2.00
N TYR A 336 -4.08 5.16 -1.90
CA TYR A 336 -5.20 4.63 -2.69
C TYR A 336 -4.98 4.81 -4.20
N TYR A 337 -4.17 5.78 -4.64
CA TYR A 337 -3.81 5.95 -6.05
C TYR A 337 -2.98 4.79 -6.62
N LEU A 338 -2.42 3.91 -5.77
CA LEU A 338 -1.72 2.70 -6.23
C LEU A 338 -2.63 1.78 -7.06
N ILE A 339 -3.96 1.88 -6.93
CA ILE A 339 -4.90 1.15 -7.76
C ILE A 339 -4.80 1.47 -9.26
N PHE A 340 -4.33 2.67 -9.61
CA PHE A 340 -4.14 3.08 -11.00
C PHE A 340 -2.84 2.54 -11.60
N PHE A 341 -1.90 2.03 -10.79
CA PHE A 341 -0.57 1.66 -11.25
C PHE A 341 -0.53 0.49 -12.24
N PRO A 342 -1.37 -0.56 -12.11
CA PRO A 342 -1.43 -1.59 -13.13
C PRO A 342 -1.90 -1.01 -14.49
N ALA A 343 -2.87 -0.09 -14.47
CA ALA A 343 -3.33 0.60 -15.67
C ALA A 343 -2.23 1.50 -16.25
N LEU A 344 -1.56 2.31 -15.42
CA LEU A 344 -0.46 3.19 -15.84
C LEU A 344 0.68 2.40 -16.50
N PHE A 345 1.05 1.25 -15.95
CA PHE A 345 2.05 0.38 -16.59
C PHE A 345 1.58 -0.08 -17.98
N LEU A 346 0.35 -0.58 -18.10
CA LEU A 346 -0.19 -1.06 -19.36
C LEU A 346 -0.33 0.07 -20.39
N MET A 347 -0.67 1.29 -19.96
CA MET A 347 -0.67 2.48 -20.81
C MET A 347 0.73 2.81 -21.32
N PHE A 348 1.74 2.86 -20.44
CA PHE A 348 3.13 3.09 -20.83
C PHE A 348 3.61 2.03 -21.83
N LEU A 349 3.28 0.76 -21.57
CA LEU A 349 3.65 -0.36 -22.42
C LEU A 349 3.00 -0.27 -23.80
N PHE A 350 1.71 0.02 -23.85
CA PHE A 350 0.99 0.22 -25.12
C PHE A 350 1.55 1.39 -25.92
N MET A 351 1.70 2.56 -25.30
CA MET A 351 2.23 3.75 -25.99
C MET A 351 3.66 3.53 -26.50
N GLN A 352 4.52 2.90 -25.71
CA GLN A 352 5.90 2.65 -26.11
C GLN A 352 6.01 1.56 -27.19
N GLN A 353 5.16 0.52 -27.14
CA GLN A 353 5.15 -0.52 -28.17
C GLN A 353 4.72 0.06 -29.53
N VAL A 354 3.64 0.84 -29.58
CA VAL A 354 3.23 1.58 -30.79
C VAL A 354 4.37 2.44 -31.34
N TYR A 355 5.07 3.15 -30.45
CA TYR A 355 6.21 3.99 -30.84
C TYR A 355 7.37 3.19 -31.45
N LEU A 356 7.78 2.09 -30.79
CA LEU A 356 8.92 1.28 -31.23
C LEU A 356 8.69 0.57 -32.56
N GLU A 357 7.44 0.34 -32.95
CA GLU A 357 7.06 -0.20 -34.26
C GLU A 357 7.11 0.87 -35.38
N GLY A 358 7.59 2.08 -35.09
CA GLY A 358 7.70 3.17 -36.06
C GLY A 358 6.35 3.78 -36.44
N LYS A 359 5.27 3.42 -35.74
CA LYS A 359 3.94 3.96 -35.97
C LYS A 359 3.86 5.34 -35.35
N LYS A 360 3.95 6.39 -36.18
CA LYS A 360 3.80 7.78 -35.73
C LYS A 360 2.45 7.94 -35.01
N ILE A 361 2.49 8.28 -33.72
CA ILE A 361 1.32 8.54 -32.87
C ILE A 361 0.61 9.82 -33.34
N ILE A 362 1.40 10.86 -33.66
CA ILE A 362 0.97 12.17 -34.18
C ILE A 362 1.94 12.57 -35.32
N MET A 363 1.50 13.36 -36.30
CA MET A 363 2.38 13.90 -37.35
C MET A 363 3.10 15.18 -36.86
N GLY A 364 4.34 15.43 -37.32
CA GLY A 364 5.10 16.64 -36.97
C GLY A 364 6.16 16.46 -35.87
N ILE A 365 6.38 17.47 -35.04
CA ILE A 365 7.45 17.52 -34.00
C ILE A 365 7.13 16.72 -32.74
N LEU A 366 5.86 16.39 -32.51
CA LEU A 366 5.38 15.72 -31.29
C LEU A 366 5.97 14.31 -31.03
N PRO A 367 6.19 13.44 -32.03
CA PRO A 367 6.88 12.16 -31.84
C PRO A 367 8.34 12.29 -31.39
N PHE A 368 9.00 13.39 -31.76
CA PHE A 368 10.37 13.66 -31.32
C PHE A 368 10.39 14.15 -29.86
N LEU A 369 9.46 15.03 -29.48
CA LEU A 369 9.22 15.38 -28.08
C LEU A 369 8.78 14.17 -27.25
N PHE A 370 8.07 13.21 -27.84
CA PHE A 370 7.69 11.96 -27.21
C PHE A 370 8.88 11.03 -26.99
N LEU A 371 9.81 10.91 -27.96
CA LEU A 371 11.08 10.20 -27.76
C LEU A 371 11.87 10.85 -26.63
N ILE A 372 12.13 12.15 -26.73
CA ILE A 372 12.88 12.89 -25.72
C ILE A 372 12.20 12.74 -24.36
N GLY A 373 10.87 12.93 -24.28
CA GLY A 373 10.08 12.74 -23.09
C GLY A 373 10.23 11.33 -22.51
N PHE A 374 10.11 10.26 -23.31
CA PHE A 374 10.22 8.90 -22.80
C PHE A 374 11.63 8.57 -22.25
N TYR A 375 12.69 9.09 -22.88
CA TYR A 375 14.06 8.86 -22.43
C TYR A 375 14.47 9.80 -21.28
N ILE A 376 13.91 11.02 -21.19
CA ILE A 376 14.20 12.01 -20.14
C ILE A 376 13.31 11.82 -18.90
N PHE A 377 12.05 11.41 -19.08
CA PHE A 377 11.06 11.27 -18.02
C PHE A 377 11.51 10.37 -16.86
N PRO A 378 12.17 9.21 -17.05
CA PRO A 378 12.71 8.45 -15.94
C PRO A 378 13.73 9.23 -15.10
N PHE A 379 14.54 10.11 -15.71
CA PHE A 379 15.51 10.94 -14.98
C PHE A 379 14.83 12.09 -14.21
N LEU A 380 13.83 12.74 -14.82
CA LEU A 380 13.01 13.74 -14.13
C LEU A 380 12.23 13.11 -12.97
N SER A 381 11.64 11.93 -13.20
CA SER A 381 10.92 11.15 -12.21
C SER A 381 11.85 10.69 -11.09
N LEU A 382 13.09 10.29 -11.39
CA LEU A 382 14.08 9.97 -10.37
C LEU A 382 14.37 11.18 -9.47
N SER A 383 14.61 12.35 -10.06
CA SER A 383 14.86 13.58 -9.30
C SER A 383 13.67 13.95 -8.41
N HIS A 384 12.46 13.96 -8.98
CA HIS A 384 11.23 14.30 -8.26
C HIS A 384 10.89 13.28 -7.16
N ALA A 385 10.97 11.98 -7.46
CA ALA A 385 10.71 10.93 -6.48
C ALA A 385 11.71 10.96 -5.32
N ARG A 386 12.99 11.26 -5.58
CA ARG A 386 14.00 11.48 -4.53
C ARG A 386 13.68 12.69 -3.66
N TYR A 387 13.28 13.80 -4.28
CA TYR A 387 12.87 15.00 -3.56
C TYR A 387 11.69 14.69 -2.65
N MET A 388 10.61 14.15 -3.20
CA MET A 388 9.40 13.81 -2.44
C MET A 388 9.63 12.73 -1.38
N LEU A 389 10.53 11.77 -1.63
CA LEU A 389 10.94 10.79 -0.62
C LEU A 389 11.58 11.51 0.57
N LYS A 390 12.53 12.43 0.34
CA LYS A 390 13.14 13.23 1.41
C LYS A 390 12.10 14.07 2.15
N GLU A 391 11.20 14.74 1.43
CA GLU A 391 10.11 15.52 2.04
C GLU A 391 9.28 14.69 3.02
N ARG A 392 8.93 13.46 2.66
CA ARG A 392 8.12 12.56 3.51
C ARG A 392 8.81 12.08 4.78
N PHE A 393 10.10 12.33 4.94
CA PHE A 393 10.88 12.05 6.14
C PHE A 393 11.50 13.32 6.75
N ARG A 394 11.21 14.52 6.23
CA ARG A 394 11.79 15.78 6.71
C ARG A 394 10.86 16.44 7.75
N PRO A 395 11.29 16.65 9.01
CA PRO A 395 10.42 17.10 10.11
C PRO A 395 9.59 18.36 9.89
N ASP A 396 10.06 19.28 9.06
CA ASP A 396 9.42 20.57 8.72
C ASP A 396 8.61 20.51 7.42
N SER A 397 8.49 19.34 6.78
CA SER A 397 7.71 19.18 5.56
C SER A 397 6.24 18.89 5.85
N TYR A 398 5.35 19.41 5.01
CA TYR A 398 3.90 19.08 5.01
C TYR A 398 3.64 17.57 4.93
N TYR A 399 4.51 16.83 4.24
CA TYR A 399 4.37 15.38 4.06
C TYR A 399 4.87 14.56 5.26
N PHE A 400 5.47 15.20 6.25
CA PHE A 400 5.90 14.57 7.49
C PHE A 400 4.81 14.68 8.55
N GLN A 401 3.83 13.78 8.47
CA GLN A 401 2.62 13.80 9.30
C GLN A 401 2.76 12.83 10.49
N GLU A 402 3.57 13.20 11.47
CA GLU A 402 3.65 12.49 12.74
C GLU A 402 2.35 12.60 13.54
N ALA A 403 2.02 11.56 14.31
CA ALA A 403 0.78 11.48 15.05
C ALA A 403 0.67 12.57 16.13
N PHE A 404 1.77 13.01 16.73
CA PHE A 404 1.75 14.08 17.72
C PHE A 404 3.07 14.87 17.73
N PRO A 405 3.03 16.17 18.11
CA PRO A 405 4.24 16.98 18.26
C PRO A 405 5.15 16.32 19.29
N GLU A 406 6.44 16.17 18.99
CA GLU A 406 7.44 15.55 19.89
C GLU A 406 7.52 14.01 19.88
N GLN A 407 7.10 13.36 18.80
CA GLN A 407 7.24 11.91 18.67
C GLN A 407 8.66 11.36 18.79
N LYS A 408 9.69 12.15 18.53
CA LYS A 408 11.09 11.79 18.83
C LYS A 408 11.31 11.26 20.25
N HIS A 409 10.49 11.66 21.23
CA HIS A 409 10.54 11.16 22.61
C HIS A 409 9.95 9.76 22.79
N TYR A 410 9.19 9.28 21.81
CA TYR A 410 8.73 7.89 21.72
C TYR A 410 9.77 6.97 21.07
N HIS A 411 10.84 7.49 20.46
CA HIS A 411 11.94 6.65 20.00
C HIS A 411 12.59 5.93 21.19
N ASN A 412 12.62 4.60 21.15
CA ASN A 412 13.12 3.72 22.22
C ASN A 412 12.35 3.82 23.56
N ILE A 413 11.15 4.42 23.57
CA ILE A 413 10.36 4.55 24.81
C ILE A 413 10.00 3.19 25.41
N ALA A 414 9.87 2.14 24.60
CA ALA A 414 9.66 0.78 25.09
C ALA A 414 10.72 0.34 26.11
N ASP A 415 12.00 0.66 25.91
CA ASP A 415 13.08 0.27 26.83
C ASP A 415 12.97 1.00 28.17
N VAL A 416 12.43 2.22 28.16
CA VAL A 416 12.11 2.98 29.36
C VAL A 416 10.89 2.37 30.05
N ILE A 417 9.79 2.18 29.32
CA ILE A 417 8.54 1.61 29.85
C ILE A 417 8.77 0.22 30.45
N ASN A 418 9.62 -0.61 29.83
CA ASN A 418 9.99 -1.94 30.33
C ASN A 418 10.63 -1.93 31.74
N LYS A 419 11.20 -0.81 32.20
CA LYS A 419 11.77 -0.68 33.56
C LYS A 419 10.72 -0.46 34.63
N PHE A 420 9.57 0.09 34.27
CA PHE A 420 8.55 0.55 35.21
C PHE A 420 7.23 -0.22 35.10
N VAL A 421 6.92 -0.74 33.91
CA VAL A 421 5.69 -1.46 33.59
C VAL A 421 6.03 -2.91 33.27
N PRO A 422 5.62 -3.88 34.11
CA PRO A 422 5.83 -5.30 33.84
C PRO A 422 5.32 -5.72 32.45
N LYS A 423 5.95 -6.75 31.86
CA LYS A 423 5.45 -7.33 30.61
C LYS A 423 4.05 -7.90 30.82
N GLY A 424 3.14 -7.65 29.87
CA GLY A 424 1.74 -8.08 29.93
C GLY A 424 0.78 -7.10 30.60
N GLU A 425 1.28 -6.14 31.37
CA GLU A 425 0.44 -5.06 31.93
C GLU A 425 0.00 -4.11 30.81
N ARG A 426 -1.27 -3.69 30.87
CA ARG A 426 -1.87 -2.75 29.92
C ARG A 426 -1.68 -1.32 30.38
N ILE A 427 -1.58 -0.40 29.43
CA ILE A 427 -1.33 1.01 29.68
C ILE A 427 -2.38 1.91 29.04
N ILE A 428 -2.76 3.00 29.71
CA ILE A 428 -3.49 4.10 29.10
C ILE A 428 -2.48 5.04 28.44
N SER A 429 -2.67 5.36 27.17
CA SER A 429 -1.85 6.32 26.43
C SER A 429 -2.67 7.58 26.13
N ALA A 430 -2.37 8.69 26.79
CA ALA A 430 -3.13 9.92 26.58
C ALA A 430 -2.66 10.70 25.35
N PHE A 431 -3.65 11.24 24.64
CA PHE A 431 -3.53 12.15 23.50
C PHE A 431 -2.79 11.62 22.27
N ASP A 432 -3.00 10.34 21.97
CA ASP A 432 -2.70 9.79 20.65
C ASP A 432 -3.92 9.98 19.74
N PRO A 433 -3.86 10.83 18.70
CA PRO A 433 -4.99 11.00 17.77
C PRO A 433 -5.16 9.79 16.84
N THR A 434 -4.22 8.85 16.85
CA THR A 434 -4.31 7.57 16.13
C THR A 434 -4.58 6.42 17.10
N PRO A 435 -5.13 5.29 16.64
CA PRO A 435 -5.41 4.17 17.54
C PRO A 435 -4.18 3.51 18.16
N ASN A 436 -3.10 3.29 17.39
CA ASN A 436 -2.02 2.38 17.80
C ASN A 436 -0.62 3.00 17.92
N THR A 437 -0.39 4.27 17.54
CA THR A 437 0.98 4.78 17.34
C THR A 437 1.82 4.74 18.62
N SER A 438 1.38 5.45 19.65
CA SER A 438 2.02 5.50 20.97
C SER A 438 2.15 4.11 21.60
N LEU A 439 1.09 3.29 21.55
CA LEU A 439 1.07 1.92 22.09
C LEU A 439 2.10 1.01 21.40
N TYR A 440 2.25 1.14 20.08
CA TYR A 440 3.27 0.40 19.33
C TYR A 440 4.69 0.82 19.73
N PHE A 441 4.96 2.12 19.84
CA PHE A 441 6.28 2.61 20.26
C PHE A 441 6.62 2.18 21.69
N MET A 442 5.64 2.12 22.58
CA MET A 442 5.80 1.57 23.93
C MET A 442 5.92 0.04 23.97
N ARG A 443 5.58 -0.65 22.87
CA ARG A 443 5.45 -2.11 22.81
C ARG A 443 4.55 -2.62 23.94
N ARG A 444 3.36 -2.02 24.06
CA ARG A 444 2.35 -2.34 25.07
C ARG A 444 0.97 -2.38 24.45
N GLN A 445 0.18 -3.38 24.84
CA GLN A 445 -1.26 -3.35 24.64
C GLN A 445 -1.88 -2.37 25.63
N GLY A 446 -3.03 -1.80 25.26
CA GLY A 446 -3.63 -0.78 26.09
C GLY A 446 -4.86 -0.15 25.47
N ILE A 447 -5.12 1.07 25.89
CA ILE A 447 -6.15 1.94 25.32
C ILE A 447 -5.59 3.35 25.25
N ARG A 448 -6.03 4.12 24.26
CA ARG A 448 -5.69 5.54 24.17
C ARG A 448 -6.78 6.41 24.81
N ILE A 449 -6.41 7.62 25.21
CA ILE A 449 -7.37 8.72 25.39
C ILE A 449 -7.21 9.65 24.21
N ALA A 450 -8.29 9.91 23.49
CA ALA A 450 -8.24 10.68 22.26
C ALA A 450 -9.45 11.60 22.13
N GLY A 451 -9.31 12.64 21.29
CA GLY A 451 -10.35 13.66 21.13
C GLY A 451 -11.63 13.16 20.47
N ASP A 452 -11.61 11.99 19.85
CA ASP A 452 -12.78 11.33 19.25
C ASP A 452 -13.60 10.52 20.26
N PHE A 453 -13.18 10.44 21.53
CA PHE A 453 -13.93 9.76 22.60
C PHE A 453 -14.86 10.73 23.33
N SER A 454 -16.03 10.24 23.75
CA SER A 454 -16.95 11.04 24.57
C SER A 454 -16.34 11.28 25.96
N PRO A 455 -16.67 12.41 26.63
CA PRO A 455 -16.18 12.66 27.99
C PRO A 455 -16.48 11.52 28.96
N LYS A 456 -17.66 10.90 28.83
CA LYS A 456 -18.05 9.73 29.62
C LYS A 456 -17.14 8.53 29.37
N LEU A 457 -16.92 8.15 28.11
CA LEU A 457 -16.04 7.02 27.77
C LEU A 457 -14.61 7.27 28.27
N THR A 458 -14.12 8.49 28.14
CA THR A 458 -12.79 8.86 28.65
C THR A 458 -12.70 8.72 30.17
N ALA A 459 -13.70 9.20 30.91
CA ALA A 459 -13.77 9.01 32.37
C ALA A 459 -13.83 7.52 32.75
N ASP A 460 -14.67 6.74 32.06
CA ASP A 460 -14.79 5.29 32.27
C ASP A 460 -13.44 4.58 32.05
N ILE A 461 -12.68 4.98 31.02
CA ILE A 461 -11.33 4.45 30.73
C ILE A 461 -10.34 4.78 31.85
N ILE A 462 -10.31 6.04 32.30
CA ILE A 462 -9.38 6.51 33.34
C ILE A 462 -9.62 5.76 34.66
N LEU A 463 -10.90 5.55 35.00
CA LEU A 463 -11.33 4.91 36.24
C LEU A 463 -11.33 3.37 36.17
N ASP A 464 -11.07 2.77 35.01
CA ASP A 464 -11.05 1.32 34.84
C ASP A 464 -9.83 0.68 35.50
N THR A 465 -10.08 0.01 36.63
CA THR A 465 -9.08 -0.65 37.48
C THR A 465 -8.16 -1.65 36.77
N LYS A 466 -8.51 -2.10 35.56
CA LYS A 466 -7.63 -2.98 34.76
C LYS A 466 -6.38 -2.28 34.25
N TYR A 467 -6.36 -0.95 34.19
CA TYR A 467 -5.18 -0.19 33.76
C TYR A 467 -4.45 0.37 34.97
N LYS A 468 -3.25 -0.14 35.26
CA LYS A 468 -2.46 0.32 36.41
C LYS A 468 -1.48 1.44 36.06
N TYR A 469 -1.42 1.84 34.80
CA TYR A 469 -0.42 2.76 34.29
C TYR A 469 -1.03 3.73 33.27
N LEU A 470 -0.59 4.97 33.33
CA LEU A 470 -1.00 6.05 32.45
C LEU A 470 0.23 6.80 31.94
N LEU A 471 0.42 6.83 30.62
CA LEU A 471 1.40 7.70 29.97
C LEU A 471 0.68 8.94 29.42
N ILE A 472 1.16 10.12 29.81
CA ILE A 472 0.71 11.41 29.28
C ILE A 472 1.85 12.03 28.47
N ASN A 473 1.54 12.59 27.30
CA ASN A 473 2.46 13.34 26.45
C ASN A 473 2.18 14.86 26.42
N ASP A 474 1.13 15.33 27.10
CA ASP A 474 0.82 16.75 27.24
C ASP A 474 0.18 17.01 28.62
N GLU A 475 1.03 17.40 29.57
CA GLU A 475 0.64 17.64 30.96
C GLU A 475 -0.30 18.85 31.09
N LYS A 476 -0.14 19.88 30.24
CA LYS A 476 -1.01 21.06 30.26
C LYS A 476 -2.42 20.69 29.84
N LYS A 477 -2.56 19.91 28.76
CA LYS A 477 -3.84 19.41 28.27
C LYS A 477 -4.49 18.43 29.25
N TRP A 478 -3.69 17.63 29.95
CA TRP A 478 -4.22 16.79 31.03
C TRP A 478 -4.82 17.63 32.15
N ASN A 479 -4.06 18.58 32.67
CA ASN A 479 -4.47 19.38 33.83
C ASN A 479 -5.70 20.25 33.54
N SER A 480 -5.85 20.76 32.32
CA SER A 480 -7.03 21.56 31.95
C SER A 480 -8.29 20.74 31.65
N GLY A 481 -8.15 19.47 31.28
CA GLY A 481 -9.27 18.66 30.81
C GLY A 481 -9.68 17.49 31.71
N TYR A 482 -8.79 17.01 32.58
CA TYR A 482 -8.94 15.71 33.26
C TYR A 482 -8.43 15.69 34.71
N ALA A 483 -7.93 16.82 35.24
CA ALA A 483 -7.43 16.90 36.61
C ALA A 483 -8.48 16.49 37.66
N ASP A 484 -9.74 16.90 37.45
CA ASP A 484 -10.86 16.58 38.35
C ASP A 484 -11.27 15.10 38.30
N THR A 485 -10.95 14.40 37.21
CA THR A 485 -11.30 12.98 37.02
C THR A 485 -10.35 12.05 37.77
N LEU A 486 -9.07 12.41 37.87
CA LEU A 486 -8.05 11.61 38.54
C LEU A 486 -6.93 12.50 39.07
N ASN A 487 -6.81 12.59 40.40
CA ASN A 487 -5.71 13.31 41.03
C ASN A 487 -4.39 12.52 40.89
N LEU A 488 -3.43 13.10 40.16
CA LEU A 488 -2.13 12.50 39.84
C LEU A 488 -1.01 12.82 40.85
N GLU A 489 -1.26 13.64 41.88
CA GLU A 489 -0.23 14.30 42.69
C GLU A 489 0.64 13.38 43.58
N SER A 490 0.50 12.05 43.51
CA SER A 490 1.31 11.11 44.34
C SER A 490 1.94 9.91 43.62
N LYS A 491 1.95 9.82 42.27
CA LYS A 491 2.34 8.57 41.58
C LYS A 491 3.12 8.69 40.27
N LEU A 492 3.83 9.80 40.05
CA LEU A 492 4.75 9.92 38.92
C LEU A 492 5.93 8.96 39.10
N ILE A 493 6.10 8.02 38.17
CA ILE A 493 7.18 7.02 38.21
C ILE A 493 8.24 7.21 37.11
N TYR A 494 7.93 7.99 36.07
CA TYR A 494 8.91 8.43 35.09
C TYR A 494 8.55 9.79 34.48
N SER A 495 9.58 10.61 34.25
CA SER A 495 9.49 11.92 33.60
C SER A 495 10.64 12.07 32.61
N GLY A 496 10.33 12.35 31.35
CA GLY A 496 11.34 12.57 30.31
C GLY A 496 10.79 13.34 29.12
N GLY A 497 11.34 14.53 28.86
CA GLY A 497 10.79 15.45 27.86
C GLY A 497 9.32 15.78 28.16
N PRO A 498 8.39 15.63 27.20
CA PRO A 498 6.96 15.84 27.40
C PRO A 498 6.27 14.65 28.09
N LEU A 499 6.95 13.50 28.20
CA LEU A 499 6.34 12.26 28.66
C LEU A 499 6.36 12.17 30.18
N ARG A 500 5.20 11.80 30.75
CA ARG A 500 4.99 11.54 32.17
C ARG A 500 4.28 10.19 32.32
N LEU A 501 4.92 9.26 33.00
CA LEU A 501 4.33 7.96 33.32
C LEU A 501 3.89 7.93 34.78
N TYR A 502 2.63 7.61 35.00
CA TYR A 502 2.03 7.50 36.31
C TYR A 502 1.66 6.05 36.61
N ARG A 503 1.81 5.66 37.88
CA ARG A 503 1.16 4.46 38.42
C ARG A 503 -0.22 4.85 38.92
N LEU A 504 -1.27 4.14 38.50
CA LEU A 504 -2.61 4.35 39.00
C LEU A 504 -2.81 3.46 40.24
N ASN A 505 -3.11 4.07 41.39
CA ASN A 505 -3.69 3.31 42.51
C ASN A 505 -5.13 3.81 42.64
N TYR A 506 -6.07 2.91 42.39
CA TYR A 506 -7.49 3.14 42.59
C TYR A 506 -7.85 3.05 44.05
#